data_AF-A0A5K0YYY6-F1
#
_entry.id   AF-A0A5K0YYY6-F1
#
_cell.length_a   1.000
_cell.length_b   1.000
_cell.length_c   1.000
_cell.angle_alpha   90.00
_cell.angle_beta   90.00
_cell.angle_gamma   90.00
#
_symmetry.space_group_name_H-M   'P 1'
#
loop_
_entity.id
_entity.type
_entity.pdbx_description
1 polymer ?
#
loop_
_entity_poly.entity_id
_entity_poly.type
_entity_poly.pdbx_seq_one_letter_code
_entity_poly.pdbx_strand_id
1 'polypeptide(L)' 'DYSLMCAMTGHKSVVSSLSVNNGILYSGSWDGTVRLWWISDHSPLMVLEDDPPIAISSVLSLSVNQDIAVAGHENGLLK' A
#
# COMPACT_ATOMS: atom_id res chain seq x y z
N ASP A 1 24.14 -11.87 -0.37
CA ASP A 1 23.81 -11.97 -1.80
C ASP A 1 22.39 -11.47 -1.98
N TYR A 2 22.21 -10.39 -2.75
CA TYR A 2 20.90 -9.77 -2.93
C TYR A 2 20.27 -10.33 -4.20
N SER A 3 19.37 -11.30 -4.07
CA SER A 3 18.61 -11.88 -5.17
C SER A 3 17.15 -11.40 -5.14
N LEU A 4 16.59 -11.18 -6.33
CA LEU A 4 15.14 -10.95 -6.48
C LEU A 4 14.39 -12.21 -6.05
N MET A 5 13.48 -12.08 -5.07
CA MET A 5 12.67 -13.20 -4.58
C MET A 5 11.32 -13.31 -5.29
N CYS A 6 10.64 -12.18 -5.52
CA CYS A 6 9.29 -12.16 -6.09
C CYS A 6 8.96 -10.78 -6.71
N ALA A 7 7.98 -10.77 -7.63
CA ALA A 7 7.32 -9.58 -8.13
C ALA A 7 5.83 -9.62 -7.76
N MET A 8 5.41 -8.77 -6.83
CA MET A 8 4.02 -8.65 -6.39
C MET A 8 3.28 -7.64 -7.29
N THR A 9 2.33 -8.12 -8.08
CA THR A 9 1.58 -7.32 -9.06
C THR A 9 0.14 -7.09 -8.60
N GLY A 10 -0.42 -5.91 -8.87
CA GLY A 10 -1.85 -5.65 -8.61
C GLY A 10 -2.24 -4.18 -8.62
N HIS A 11 -1.29 -3.27 -8.32
CA HIS A 11 -1.53 -1.84 -8.48
C HIS A 11 -1.78 -1.48 -9.95
N LYS A 12 -2.70 -0.54 -10.17
CA LYS A 12 -3.12 -0.05 -11.49
C LYS A 12 -2.35 1.21 -11.90
N SER A 13 -1.51 1.74 -11.01
CA SER A 13 -0.69 2.92 -11.21
C SER A 13 0.63 2.80 -10.45
N VAL A 14 1.39 3.89 -10.41
CA VAL A 14 2.70 3.99 -9.75
C VAL A 14 2.58 3.68 -8.27
N VAL A 15 3.40 2.74 -7.78
CA VAL A 15 3.63 2.54 -6.36
C VAL A 15 4.52 3.68 -5.86
N SER A 16 3.96 4.52 -4.99
CA SER A 16 4.57 5.76 -4.52
C SER A 16 5.24 5.61 -3.17
N SER A 17 4.80 4.63 -2.35
CA SER A 17 5.30 4.45 -0.99
C SER A 17 5.25 2.98 -0.57
N LEU A 18 6.25 2.55 0.20
CA LEU A 18 6.32 1.22 0.81
C LEU A 18 6.59 1.35 2.31
N SER A 19 5.96 0.50 3.12
CA SER A 19 6.28 0.34 4.53
C SER A 19 6.18 -1.13 4.93
N VAL A 20 6.97 -1.55 5.90
CA VAL A 20 6.97 -2.92 6.41
C VAL A 20 6.73 -2.89 7.91
N ASN A 21 5.78 -3.70 8.37
CA ASN A 21 5.58 -3.94 9.79
C ASN A 21 5.07 -5.36 10.04
N ASN A 22 5.57 -6.02 11.07
CA ASN A 22 5.10 -7.33 11.54
C ASN A 22 4.93 -8.41 10.44
N GLY A 23 5.86 -8.46 9.47
CA GLY A 23 5.82 -9.44 8.38
C GLY A 23 4.83 -9.13 7.25
N ILE A 24 4.19 -7.97 7.30
CA ILE A 24 3.31 -7.45 6.25
C ILE A 24 4.04 -6.31 5.53
N LEU A 25 4.05 -6.38 4.21
CA LEU A 25 4.42 -5.26 3.35
C LEU A 25 3.15 -4.47 3.01
N TYR A 26 3.25 -3.15 3.11
CA TYR A 26 2.22 -2.21 2.73
C TYR A 26 2.73 -1.40 1.54
N SER A 27 1.91 -1.27 0.50
CA SER A 27 2.23 -0.49 -0.68
C SER A 27 1.13 0.52 -0.99
N GLY A 28 1.47 1.81 -0.97
CA GLY A 28 0.59 2.90 -1.39
C GLY A 28 0.82 3.25 -2.85
N SER A 29 -0.25 3.60 -3.57
CA SER A 29 -0.21 3.85 -5.01
C SER A 29 -1.03 5.06 -5.44
N TRP A 30 -0.68 5.58 -6.61
CA TRP A 30 -1.46 6.60 -7.32
C TRP A 30 -2.79 6.08 -7.88
N ASP A 31 -3.04 4.76 -7.79
CA ASP A 31 -4.38 4.21 -8.04
C ASP A 31 -5.36 4.46 -6.87
N GLY A 32 -4.90 5.16 -5.83
CA GLY A 32 -5.68 5.53 -4.66
C GLY A 32 -5.81 4.43 -3.61
N THR A 33 -5.14 3.28 -3.82
CA THR A 33 -5.23 2.14 -2.93
C THR A 33 -3.96 1.96 -2.10
N VAL A 34 -4.14 1.39 -0.90
CA VAL A 34 -3.05 0.78 -0.13
C VAL A 34 -3.25 -0.73 -0.16
N ARG A 35 -2.24 -1.49 -0.60
CA ARG A 35 -2.29 -2.96 -0.64
C ARG A 35 -1.40 -3.55 0.45
N LEU A 36 -1.88 -4.62 1.06
CA LEU A 36 -1.16 -5.39 2.07
C LEU A 36 -0.76 -6.74 1.47
N TRP A 37 0.45 -7.18 1.80
CA TRP A 37 1.04 -8.41 1.29
C TRP A 37 1.75 -9.16 2.42
N TRP A 38 1.63 -10.48 2.44
CA TRP A 38 2.47 -11.31 3.30
C TRP A 38 3.89 -11.35 2.74
N ILE A 39 4.89 -11.07 3.58
CA ILE A 39 6.30 -11.15 3.16
C ILE A 39 6.75 -12.61 3.06
N SER A 40 6.16 -13.51 3.84
CA SER A 40 6.56 -14.92 3.92
C SER A 40 6.30 -15.71 2.64
N ASP A 41 5.19 -15.43 1.95
CA ASP A 41 4.77 -16.15 0.74
C ASP A 41 4.43 -15.24 -0.44
N HIS A 42 4.56 -13.92 -0.27
CA HIS A 42 4.30 -12.90 -1.28
C HIS A 42 2.83 -12.85 -1.75
N SER A 43 1.91 -13.41 -0.96
CA SER A 43 0.48 -13.41 -1.28
C SER A 43 -0.20 -12.07 -0.95
N PRO A 44 -1.22 -11.66 -1.72
CA PRO A 44 -2.03 -10.49 -1.40
C PRO A 44 -2.91 -10.77 -0.19
N LEU A 45 -2.88 -9.87 0.80
CA LEU A 45 -3.71 -9.95 1.99
C LEU A 45 -4.99 -9.11 1.86
N MET A 46 -4.85 -7.85 1.46
CA MET A 46 -5.97 -6.89 1.45
C MET A 46 -5.71 -5.71 0.51
N VAL A 47 -6.78 -5.11 -0.01
CA VAL A 47 -6.77 -3.82 -0.69
C VAL A 47 -7.61 -2.84 0.14
N LEU A 48 -6.99 -1.74 0.57
CA LEU A 48 -7.64 -0.63 1.25
C LEU A 48 -7.94 0.44 0.20
N GLU A 49 -9.22 0.68 -0.04
CA GLU A 49 -9.74 1.66 -0.99
C GLU A 49 -11.07 2.24 -0.48
N ASP A 50 -11.52 3.34 -1.06
CA ASP A 50 -12.81 3.94 -0.69
C ASP A 50 -13.98 3.10 -1.21
N ASP A 51 -14.97 2.85 -0.35
CA ASP A 51 -16.24 2.20 -0.69
C ASP A 51 -17.44 3.05 -0.26
N PRO A 52 -18.24 3.60 -1.21
CA PRO A 52 -18.05 3.55 -2.66
C PRO A 52 -16.87 4.44 -3.11
N PRO A 53 -16.25 4.16 -4.27
CA PRO A 53 -15.17 4.99 -4.81
C PRO A 53 -15.73 6.36 -5.23
N ILE A 54 -15.59 7.36 -4.36
CA ILE A 54 -16.08 8.73 -4.60
C ILE A 54 -15.20 9.45 -5.63
N ALA A 55 -13.87 9.35 -5.46
CA ALA A 55 -12.86 9.85 -6.39
C ALA A 55 -11.53 9.15 -6.11
N ILE A 56 -10.76 8.82 -7.16
CA ILE A 56 -9.40 8.31 -6.97
C ILE A 56 -8.54 9.43 -6.41
N SER A 57 -7.94 9.20 -5.24
CA SER A 57 -6.98 10.14 -4.66
C SER A 57 -5.65 9.45 -4.41
N SER A 58 -4.63 9.88 -5.15
CA SER A 58 -3.30 9.28 -5.15
C SER A 58 -2.71 9.25 -3.75
N VAL A 59 -2.22 8.09 -3.31
CA VAL A 59 -1.43 7.97 -2.08
C VAL A 59 -0.04 8.55 -2.39
N LEU A 60 0.42 9.50 -1.58
CA LEU A 60 1.73 10.14 -1.72
C LEU A 60 2.73 9.65 -0.67
N SER A 61 2.26 9.30 0.52
CA SER A 61 3.10 8.81 1.61
C SER A 61 2.35 7.79 2.46
N LEU A 62 3.05 6.78 2.96
CA LEU A 62 2.51 5.77 3.85
C LEU A 62 3.45 5.58 5.05
N SER A 63 2.90 5.58 6.26
CA SER A 63 3.61 5.21 7.49
C SER A 63 2.81 4.17 8.25
N VAL A 64 3.50 3.18 8.81
CA VAL A 64 2.85 2.08 9.56
C VAL A 64 3.59 1.87 10.86
N ASN A 65 2.85 1.72 11.96
CA ASN A 65 3.36 1.27 13.25
C ASN A 65 2.61 0.01 13.71
N GLN A 66 2.83 -0.43 14.96
CA GLN A 66 2.23 -1.67 15.48
C GLN A 66 0.70 -1.70 15.43
N ASP A 67 0.03 -0.55 15.50
CA ASP A 67 -1.42 -0.46 15.67
C ASP A 67 -2.14 0.24 14.52
N ILE A 68 -1.44 1.11 13.78
CA ILE A 68 -2.05 2.06 12.83
C ILE A 68 -1.20 2.12 11.55
N ALA A 69 -1.90 2.13 10.41
CA ALA A 69 -1.37 2.55 9.13
C ALA A 69 -1.98 3.91 8.77
N VAL A 70 -1.15 4.87 8.37
CA VAL A 70 -1.56 6.20 7.91
C VAL A 70 -1.12 6.42 6.48
N ALA A 71 -2.04 6.85 5.62
CA ALA A 71 -1.81 7.24 4.23
C ALA A 71 -2.11 8.73 4.04
N GLY A 72 -1.15 9.45 3.45
CA GLY A 72 -1.34 10.83 2.99
C GLY A 72 -1.68 10.86 1.52
N HIS A 73 -2.75 11.57 1.18
CA HIS A 73 -3.30 11.64 -0.17
C HIS A 73 -3.08 13.02 -0.80
N GLU A 74 -3.08 13.08 -2.13
CA GLU A 74 -2.88 14.34 -2.89
C GLU A 74 -3.97 15.40 -2.67
N ASN A 75 -5.17 14.97 -2.26
CA ASN A 75 -6.29 15.87 -1.96
C ASN A 75 -6.20 16.51 -0.57
N GLY A 76 -5.09 16.31 0.14
CA GLY A 76 -4.86 16.82 1.50
C GLY A 76 -5.48 15.97 2.61
N LEU A 77 -6.09 14.82 2.28
CA LEU A 77 -6.65 13.90 3.26
C LEU A 77 -5.56 12.98 3.84
N LEU A 78 -5.61 12.78 5.15
CA LEU A 78 -4.90 11.72 5.86
C LEU A 78 -5.92 10.65 6.26
N LYS A 79 -5.64 9.40 5.94
CA LYS A 79 -6.45 8.24 6.35
C LYS A 79 -5.63 7.30 7.20
#